data_AF-A0A1Y2IPS6-F1
#
_entry.id   AF-A0A1Y2IPS6-F1
#
_cell.length_a   1.000
_cell.length_b   1.000
_cell.length_c   1.000
_cell.angle_alpha   90.00
_cell.angle_beta   90.00
_cell.angle_gamma   90.00
#
_symmetry.space_group_name_H-M   'P 1'
#
loop_
_entity.id
_entity.type
_entity.pdbx_description
1 polymer ?
#
loop_
_entity_poly.entity_id
_entity_poly.type
_entity_poly.pdbx_seq_one_letter_code
_entity_poly.pdbx_strand_id
1 'polypeptide(L)'
;MDVLPTTSPTPQHNGGSYRNTSLTSRIPVIFRRLLRFQSMDFELAAWQLTYLCISPKRVYRNVYFHKQTKNTWARDDPAILILIAACLCVTAVAWSVVYSYGLWGAIELAFLMIFRDFFLGGIVVATIIWFFANRVLLSPPSHSTPEDAKVEWAYAFDVHTNAFVPLYLTLYLAQLFLVPIILRNRWICLFVSNTLYLAGFAQYIYGIYLGLNTLPFLVRTELLLAPLLPLFTGYIISLLGFNVAQHVLPLYFGS
;
A
#
# COMPACT_ATOMS: atom_id res chain seq x y z
N MET A 1 -11.15 -53.99 -39.42
CA MET A 1 -9.74 -53.67 -39.10
C MET A 1 -9.39 -52.46 -39.96
N ASP A 2 -9.83 -51.29 -39.52
CA ASP A 2 -9.64 -50.05 -40.29
C ASP A 2 -8.33 -49.39 -39.88
N VAL A 3 -7.45 -49.27 -40.87
CA VAL A 3 -6.08 -48.79 -40.75
C VAL A 3 -6.10 -47.26 -40.85
N LEU A 4 -5.61 -46.57 -39.82
CA LEU A 4 -5.43 -45.11 -39.82
C LEU A 4 -4.37 -44.67 -40.85
N PRO A 5 -4.56 -43.53 -41.56
CA PRO A 5 -3.46 -42.86 -42.24
C PRO A 5 -2.73 -41.89 -41.28
N THR A 6 -1.44 -42.12 -41.09
CA THR A 6 -0.48 -41.21 -40.44
C THR A 6 0.04 -40.20 -41.47
N THR A 7 -0.32 -38.93 -41.34
CA THR A 7 0.41 -37.83 -42.01
C THR A 7 0.64 -36.69 -41.03
N SER A 8 1.90 -36.52 -40.64
CA SER A 8 2.40 -35.40 -39.83
C SER A 8 2.87 -34.28 -40.76
N PRO A 9 2.40 -33.03 -40.62
CA PRO A 9 2.96 -31.90 -41.36
C PRO A 9 4.18 -31.34 -40.62
N THR A 10 5.33 -31.38 -41.30
CA THR A 10 6.57 -30.67 -40.92
C THR A 10 6.36 -29.15 -40.94
N PRO A 11 6.80 -28.38 -39.92
CA PRO A 11 6.79 -26.92 -40.01
C PRO A 11 7.98 -26.44 -40.86
N GLN A 12 7.66 -25.76 -41.97
CA GLN A 12 8.63 -25.02 -42.78
C GLN A 12 9.21 -23.85 -42.01
N HIS A 13 10.54 -23.81 -41.93
CA HIS A 13 11.34 -22.70 -41.47
C HIS A 13 11.47 -21.67 -42.60
N ASN A 14 10.84 -20.49 -42.49
CA ASN A 14 11.27 -19.33 -43.26
C ASN A 14 10.76 -17.99 -42.71
N GLY A 15 11.68 -17.02 -42.59
CA GLY A 15 11.37 -15.59 -42.67
C GLY A 15 11.15 -14.84 -41.36
N GLY A 16 12.23 -14.54 -40.64
CA GLY A 16 12.24 -13.52 -39.58
C GLY A 16 11.88 -12.14 -40.13
N SER A 17 10.63 -11.71 -39.92
CA SER A 17 10.25 -10.31 -40.00
C SER A 17 10.39 -9.68 -38.62
N TYR A 18 11.46 -8.92 -38.43
CA TYR A 18 11.64 -8.03 -37.30
C TYR A 18 10.49 -7.03 -37.28
N ARG A 19 9.53 -7.25 -36.38
CA ARG A 19 8.42 -6.34 -36.14
C ARG A 19 8.99 -5.12 -35.42
N ASN A 20 9.33 -4.09 -36.18
CA ASN A 20 9.64 -2.75 -35.68
C ASN A 20 8.51 -2.31 -34.75
N THR A 21 8.77 -2.36 -33.45
CA THR A 21 7.84 -1.87 -32.44
C THR A 21 7.93 -0.36 -32.47
N SER A 22 6.97 0.27 -33.14
CA SER A 22 6.82 1.72 -33.13
C SER A 22 6.70 2.20 -31.68
N LEU A 23 7.65 3.05 -31.28
CA LEU A 23 7.62 3.86 -30.06
C LEU A 23 6.56 4.95 -30.20
N THR A 24 5.30 4.57 -30.39
CA THR A 24 4.18 5.48 -30.14
C THR A 24 4.06 5.60 -28.64
N SER A 25 4.08 6.82 -28.12
CA SER A 25 3.86 7.20 -26.72
C SER A 25 2.59 6.54 -26.17
N ARG A 26 2.72 5.29 -25.71
CA ARG A 26 1.66 4.57 -25.03
C ARG A 26 1.50 5.25 -23.69
N ILE A 27 0.50 6.14 -23.59
CA ILE A 27 -0.09 6.52 -22.31
C ILE A 27 -0.18 5.24 -21.48
N PRO A 28 0.47 5.17 -20.31
CA PRO A 28 0.50 3.95 -19.51
C PRO A 28 -0.92 3.48 -19.27
N VAL A 29 -1.17 2.17 -19.37
CA VAL A 29 -2.51 1.57 -19.31
C VAL A 29 -3.28 2.05 -18.06
N ILE A 30 -2.57 2.38 -16.98
CA ILE A 30 -3.13 2.93 -15.74
C ILE A 30 -3.85 4.27 -15.94
N PHE A 31 -3.34 5.19 -16.76
CA PHE A 31 -3.98 6.50 -17.02
C PHE A 31 -5.23 6.36 -17.89
N ARG A 32 -5.24 5.42 -18.83
CA ARG A 32 -6.45 5.09 -19.61
C ARG A 32 -7.54 4.47 -18.74
N ARG A 33 -7.17 3.69 -17.72
CA ARG A 33 -8.10 3.07 -16.77
C ARG A 33 -8.60 4.06 -15.71
N LEU A 34 -7.76 4.98 -15.24
CA LEU A 34 -8.14 6.03 -14.29
C LEU A 34 -9.28 6.93 -14.81
N LEU A 35 -9.34 7.17 -16.12
CA LEU A 35 -10.38 8.00 -16.74
C LEU A 35 -11.69 7.24 -17.03
N ARG A 36 -11.75 5.92 -16.78
CA ARG A 36 -12.94 5.10 -17.03
C ARG A 36 -13.75 4.89 -15.75
N PHE A 37 -14.26 5.98 -15.18
CA PHE A 37 -15.03 6.00 -13.93
C PHE A 37 -16.26 5.07 -13.92
N GLN A 38 -16.88 4.84 -15.09
CA GLN A 38 -18.13 4.09 -15.20
C GLN A 38 -18.00 2.57 -15.02
N SER A 39 -16.78 2.01 -15.10
CA SER A 39 -16.54 0.57 -14.91
C SER A 39 -15.81 0.25 -13.60
N MET A 40 -15.82 1.17 -12.63
CA MET A 40 -15.15 0.99 -11.34
C MET A 40 -16.13 0.55 -10.26
N ASP A 41 -15.88 -0.60 -9.63
CA ASP A 41 -16.69 -1.15 -8.55
C ASP A 41 -16.37 -0.48 -7.20
N PHE A 42 -16.83 0.77 -7.02
CA PHE A 42 -16.59 1.55 -5.80
C PHE A 42 -17.12 0.89 -4.53
N GLU A 43 -18.25 0.18 -4.63
CA GLU A 43 -18.83 -0.53 -3.48
C GLU A 43 -17.90 -1.65 -2.99
N LEU A 44 -17.36 -2.45 -3.91
CA LEU A 44 -16.42 -3.51 -3.59
C LEU A 44 -15.13 -2.94 -3.01
N ALA A 45 -14.62 -1.84 -3.58
CA ALA A 45 -13.45 -1.14 -3.05
C ALA A 45 -13.69 -0.58 -1.63
N ALA A 46 -14.86 -0.01 -1.36
CA ALA A 46 -15.22 0.49 -0.02
C ALA A 46 -15.32 -0.66 1.01
N TRP A 47 -15.90 -1.80 0.62
CA TRP A 47 -15.89 -2.99 1.46
C TRP A 47 -14.49 -3.51 1.71
N GLN A 48 -13.61 -3.53 0.70
CA GLN A 48 -12.22 -3.91 0.89
C GLN A 48 -11.52 -3.00 1.91
N LEU A 49 -11.63 -1.67 1.76
CA LEU A 49 -11.09 -0.70 2.71
C LEU A 49 -11.59 -0.94 4.14
N THR A 50 -12.89 -1.20 4.30
CA THR A 50 -13.49 -1.49 5.61
C THR A 50 -12.96 -2.80 6.21
N TYR A 51 -12.88 -3.85 5.40
CA TYR A 51 -12.37 -5.14 5.85
C TYR A 51 -10.88 -5.11 6.18
N LEU A 52 -10.08 -4.24 5.56
CA LEU A 52 -8.68 -4.04 5.96
C LEU A 52 -8.54 -3.62 7.42
N CYS A 53 -9.48 -2.84 7.93
CA CYS A 53 -9.45 -2.36 9.32
C CYS A 53 -10.01 -3.39 10.31
N ILE A 54 -11.06 -4.11 9.92
CA ILE A 54 -11.77 -5.04 10.82
C ILE A 54 -11.22 -6.47 10.74
N SER A 55 -10.96 -6.96 9.54
CA SER A 55 -10.61 -8.37 9.28
C SER A 55 -9.68 -8.50 8.06
N PRO A 56 -8.43 -8.00 8.13
CA PRO A 56 -7.57 -7.88 6.95
C PRO A 56 -7.26 -9.24 6.28
N LYS A 57 -7.24 -10.33 7.07
CA LYS A 57 -7.11 -11.71 6.55
C LYS A 57 -8.14 -12.03 5.46
N ARG A 58 -9.35 -11.47 5.54
CA ARG A 58 -10.42 -11.69 4.56
C ARG A 58 -10.06 -11.11 3.20
N VAL A 59 -9.50 -9.90 3.15
CA VAL A 59 -9.12 -9.26 1.88
C VAL A 59 -7.94 -9.97 1.24
N TYR A 60 -7.00 -10.41 2.06
CA TYR A 60 -5.86 -11.18 1.59
C TYR A 60 -6.21 -12.57 1.06
N ARG A 61 -7.28 -13.21 1.58
CA ARG A 61 -7.85 -14.41 0.95
C ARG A 61 -8.38 -14.13 -0.46
N ASN A 62 -8.98 -12.96 -0.70
CA ASN A 62 -9.47 -12.60 -2.03
C ASN A 62 -8.34 -12.37 -3.03
N VAL A 63 -7.18 -11.86 -2.59
CA VAL A 63 -5.97 -11.74 -3.42
C VAL A 63 -5.53 -13.10 -3.94
N TYR A 64 -5.55 -14.13 -3.10
CA TYR A 64 -5.21 -15.49 -3.52
C TYR A 64 -6.17 -16.02 -4.62
N PHE A 65 -7.48 -15.78 -4.47
CA PHE A 65 -8.46 -16.15 -5.51
C PHE A 65 -8.30 -15.32 -6.80
N HIS A 66 -7.91 -14.05 -6.68
CA HIS A 66 -7.59 -13.21 -7.84
C HIS A 66 -6.41 -13.79 -8.62
N LYS A 67 -5.36 -14.24 -7.93
CA LYS A 67 -4.23 -14.89 -8.57
C LYS A 67 -4.65 -16.13 -9.37
N GLN A 68 -5.54 -16.97 -8.82
CA GLN A 68 -6.00 -18.17 -9.52
C GLN A 68 -6.81 -17.88 -10.79
N THR A 69 -7.52 -16.75 -10.83
CA THR A 69 -8.42 -16.40 -11.94
C THR A 69 -7.74 -15.53 -13.00
N LYS A 70 -6.82 -14.63 -12.61
CA LYS A 70 -6.15 -13.69 -13.53
C LYS A 70 -4.65 -13.91 -13.68
N ASN A 71 -4.06 -14.83 -12.93
CA ASN A 71 -2.62 -15.12 -12.93
C ASN A 71 -1.72 -13.91 -12.63
N THR A 72 -2.24 -12.84 -12.02
CA THR A 72 -1.50 -11.66 -11.56
C THR A 72 -1.72 -11.43 -10.07
N TRP A 73 -0.73 -10.89 -9.37
CA TRP A 73 -0.86 -10.53 -7.96
C TRP A 73 -1.34 -9.09 -7.78
N ALA A 74 -0.83 -8.18 -8.61
CA ALA A 74 -1.21 -6.78 -8.58
C ALA A 74 -2.68 -6.57 -8.97
N ARG A 75 -3.28 -5.55 -8.37
CA ARG A 75 -4.63 -5.09 -8.68
C ARG A 75 -4.64 -4.32 -10.01
N ASP A 76 -5.76 -4.45 -10.72
CA ASP A 76 -5.97 -3.84 -12.04
C ASP A 76 -6.87 -2.59 -12.00
N ASP A 77 -7.58 -2.37 -10.89
CA ASP A 77 -8.61 -1.36 -10.70
C ASP A 77 -8.13 -0.18 -9.83
N PRO A 78 -8.24 1.07 -10.31
CA PRO A 78 -7.77 2.23 -9.57
C PRO A 78 -8.78 2.74 -8.51
N ALA A 79 -9.91 2.05 -8.30
CA ALA A 79 -11.00 2.51 -7.44
C ALA A 79 -10.55 2.79 -6.00
N ILE A 80 -9.70 1.92 -5.44
CA ILE A 80 -9.16 2.07 -4.07
C ILE A 80 -8.29 3.32 -3.95
N LEU A 81 -7.46 3.61 -4.95
CA LEU A 81 -6.60 4.81 -4.95
C LEU A 81 -7.44 6.09 -4.97
N ILE A 82 -8.51 6.09 -5.77
CA ILE A 82 -9.45 7.23 -5.84
C ILE A 82 -10.19 7.40 -4.51
N LEU A 83 -10.65 6.32 -3.88
CA LEU A 83 -11.31 6.38 -2.57
C LEU A 83 -10.36 6.90 -1.49
N ILE A 84 -9.12 6.43 -1.44
CA ILE A 84 -8.12 6.94 -0.48
C ILE A 84 -7.83 8.41 -0.73
N ALA A 85 -7.66 8.84 -1.99
CA ALA A 85 -7.48 10.25 -2.33
C ALA A 85 -8.67 11.11 -1.88
N ALA A 86 -9.90 10.63 -2.10
CA ALA A 86 -11.11 11.31 -1.64
C ALA A 86 -11.16 11.41 -0.10
N CYS A 87 -10.81 10.34 0.61
CA CYS A 87 -10.70 10.35 2.07
C CYS A 87 -9.65 11.36 2.56
N LEU A 88 -8.47 11.39 1.93
CA LEU A 88 -7.42 12.36 2.25
C LEU A 88 -7.86 13.81 2.00
N CYS A 89 -8.62 14.09 0.93
CA CYS A 89 -9.22 15.41 0.71
C CYS A 89 -10.14 15.82 1.86
N VAL A 90 -11.02 14.91 2.32
CA VAL A 90 -11.93 15.18 3.44
C VAL A 90 -11.15 15.47 4.71
N THR A 91 -10.10 14.70 5.00
CA THR A 91 -9.26 14.94 6.17
C THR A 91 -8.44 16.21 6.06
N ALA A 92 -7.92 16.56 4.88
CA ALA A 92 -7.21 17.81 4.65
C ALA A 92 -8.12 19.02 4.95
N VAL A 93 -9.39 18.98 4.52
CA VAL A 93 -10.37 20.01 4.89
C VAL A 93 -10.55 20.07 6.40
N ALA A 94 -10.70 18.92 7.07
CA ALA A 94 -10.88 18.86 8.52
C ALA A 94 -9.67 19.43 9.31
N TRP A 95 -8.44 19.08 8.90
CA TRP A 95 -7.22 19.66 9.48
C TRP A 95 -7.08 21.15 9.20
N SER A 96 -7.49 21.60 8.01
CA SER A 96 -7.50 23.02 7.65
C SER A 96 -8.42 23.84 8.55
N VAL A 97 -9.57 23.27 8.95
CA VAL A 97 -10.47 23.91 9.92
C VAL A 97 -9.81 24.01 11.30
N VAL A 98 -9.15 22.93 11.77
CA VAL A 98 -8.48 22.92 13.08
C VAL A 98 -7.33 23.93 13.16
N TYR A 99 -6.54 24.06 12.10
CA TYR A 99 -5.40 24.98 12.02
C TYR A 99 -5.76 26.36 11.43
N SER A 100 -7.04 26.61 11.17
CA SER A 100 -7.55 27.88 10.64
C SER A 100 -6.89 28.32 9.32
N TYR A 101 -6.64 27.38 8.42
CA TYR A 101 -6.13 27.69 7.08
C TYR A 101 -7.20 28.27 6.17
N GLY A 102 -6.77 29.16 5.27
CA GLY A 102 -7.61 29.61 4.16
C GLY A 102 -7.81 28.54 3.09
N LEU A 103 -8.70 28.81 2.12
CA LEU A 103 -9.03 27.88 1.03
C LEU A 103 -7.79 27.39 0.26
N TRP A 104 -6.83 28.28 0.00
CA TRP A 104 -5.60 27.93 -0.69
C TRP A 104 -4.70 27.01 0.13
N GLY A 105 -4.57 27.27 1.44
CA GLY A 105 -3.84 26.38 2.34
C GLY A 105 -4.49 25.00 2.45
N ALA A 106 -5.82 24.93 2.41
CA ALA A 106 -6.54 23.66 2.39
C ALA A 106 -6.29 22.83 1.13
N ILE A 107 -6.24 23.49 -0.04
CA ILE A 107 -5.89 22.84 -1.30
C ILE A 107 -4.44 22.36 -1.26
N GLU A 108 -3.50 23.21 -0.84
CA GLU A 108 -2.08 22.85 -0.70
C GLU A 108 -1.90 21.65 0.23
N LEU A 109 -2.58 21.64 1.37
CA LEU A 109 -2.58 20.54 2.32
C LEU A 109 -3.11 19.24 1.72
N ALA A 110 -4.21 19.31 0.94
CA ALA A 110 -4.75 18.14 0.25
C ALA A 110 -3.76 17.57 -0.78
N PHE A 111 -3.13 18.43 -1.58
CA PHE A 111 -2.09 18.02 -2.52
C PHE A 111 -0.89 17.41 -1.80
N LEU A 112 -0.45 18.01 -0.70
CA LEU A 112 0.65 17.51 0.11
C LEU A 112 0.32 16.13 0.69
N MET A 113 -0.86 15.93 1.29
CA MET A 113 -1.28 14.63 1.82
C MET A 113 -1.35 13.54 0.73
N ILE A 114 -1.90 13.86 -0.45
CA ILE A 114 -2.04 12.89 -1.55
C ILE A 114 -0.70 12.57 -2.20
N PHE A 115 0.04 13.59 -2.64
CA PHE A 115 1.25 13.36 -3.44
C PHE A 115 2.46 13.03 -2.58
N ARG A 116 2.66 13.71 -1.45
CA ARG A 116 3.82 13.49 -0.59
C ARG A 116 3.62 12.28 0.33
N ASP A 117 2.52 12.25 1.07
CA ASP A 117 2.38 11.25 2.13
C ASP A 117 1.92 9.90 1.59
N PHE A 118 0.97 9.90 0.66
CA PHE A 118 0.47 8.68 0.05
C PHE A 118 1.32 8.22 -1.15
N PHE A 119 1.42 9.00 -2.23
CA PHE A 119 2.11 8.52 -3.44
C PHE A 119 3.63 8.44 -3.29
N LEU A 120 4.31 9.51 -2.88
CA LEU A 120 5.76 9.52 -2.75
C LEU A 120 6.22 8.54 -1.66
N GLY A 121 5.60 8.60 -0.47
CA GLY A 121 5.81 7.61 0.59
C GLY A 121 5.57 6.18 0.11
N GLY A 122 4.49 5.96 -0.64
CA GLY A 122 4.15 4.67 -1.21
C GLY A 122 5.14 4.13 -2.23
N ILE A 123 5.64 4.97 -3.14
CA ILE A 123 6.67 4.58 -4.12
C ILE A 123 7.96 4.18 -3.41
N VAL A 124 8.39 4.96 -2.41
CA VAL A 124 9.60 4.67 -1.63
C VAL A 124 9.44 3.34 -0.90
N VAL A 125 8.35 3.18 -0.13
CA VAL A 125 8.12 1.96 0.66
C VAL A 125 7.92 0.74 -0.24
N ALA A 126 7.15 0.85 -1.32
CA ALA A 126 6.96 -0.25 -2.28
C ALA A 126 8.29 -0.69 -2.90
N THR A 127 9.17 0.26 -3.24
CA THR A 127 10.49 -0.05 -3.81
C THR A 127 11.39 -0.76 -2.81
N ILE A 128 11.41 -0.32 -1.55
CA ILE A 128 12.17 -0.96 -0.47
C ILE A 128 11.65 -2.39 -0.23
N ILE A 129 10.33 -2.55 -0.07
CA ILE A 129 9.68 -3.85 0.17
C ILE A 129 9.93 -4.79 -1.00
N TRP A 130 9.71 -4.32 -2.23
CA TRP A 130 9.91 -5.11 -3.44
C TRP A 130 11.36 -5.58 -3.57
N PHE A 131 12.32 -4.69 -3.34
CA PHE A 131 13.74 -5.02 -3.38
C PHE A 131 14.11 -6.03 -2.29
N PHE A 132 13.68 -5.78 -1.05
CA PHE A 132 13.96 -6.66 0.09
C PHE A 132 13.33 -8.05 -0.09
N ALA A 133 12.07 -8.12 -0.50
CA ALA A 133 11.35 -9.38 -0.67
C ALA A 133 11.99 -10.26 -1.76
N ASN A 134 12.33 -9.67 -2.91
CA ASN A 134 12.97 -10.40 -4.00
C ASN A 134 14.42 -10.81 -3.72
N ARG A 135 15.09 -10.18 -2.73
CA ARG A 135 16.49 -10.49 -2.38
C ARG A 135 16.62 -11.44 -1.20
N VAL A 136 15.73 -11.33 -0.22
CA VAL A 136 15.89 -11.98 1.09
C VAL A 136 14.80 -13.01 1.37
N LEU A 137 13.58 -12.79 0.88
CA LEU A 137 12.40 -13.57 1.27
C LEU A 137 12.00 -14.65 0.26
N LEU A 138 12.57 -14.68 -0.95
CA LEU A 138 12.24 -15.73 -1.93
C LEU A 138 12.66 -17.11 -1.42
N SER A 139 11.78 -18.09 -1.63
CA SER A 139 12.06 -19.50 -1.39
C SER A 139 13.19 -20.00 -2.30
N PRO A 140 14.09 -20.87 -1.80
CA PRO A 140 15.07 -21.54 -2.66
C PRO A 140 14.40 -22.30 -3.82
N PRO A 141 15.06 -22.39 -4.99
CA PRO A 141 14.52 -23.13 -6.13
C PRO A 141 14.23 -24.59 -5.74
N SER A 142 13.00 -25.03 -5.98
CA SER A 142 12.52 -26.39 -5.76
C SER A 142 11.50 -26.76 -6.84
N HIS A 143 11.21 -28.05 -7.02
CA HIS A 143 10.23 -28.51 -8.02
C HIS A 143 8.81 -27.94 -7.81
N SER A 144 8.50 -27.45 -6.62
CA SER A 144 7.21 -26.84 -6.26
C SER A 144 7.18 -25.32 -6.42
N THR A 145 8.33 -24.66 -6.65
CA THR A 145 8.41 -23.20 -6.84
C THR A 145 8.49 -22.90 -8.34
N PRO A 146 7.53 -22.16 -8.92
CA PRO A 146 7.60 -21.76 -10.31
C PRO A 146 8.88 -20.97 -10.60
N GLU A 147 9.53 -21.22 -11.74
CA GLU A 147 10.77 -20.51 -12.15
C GLU A 147 10.59 -18.98 -12.24
N ASP A 148 9.35 -18.51 -12.37
CA ASP A 148 8.95 -17.09 -12.42
C ASP A 148 8.47 -16.51 -11.07
N ALA A 149 8.73 -17.18 -9.94
CA ALA A 149 8.30 -16.71 -8.62
C ALA A 149 9.03 -15.43 -8.19
N LYS A 150 8.43 -14.27 -8.49
CA LYS A 150 8.93 -12.94 -8.13
C LYS A 150 7.80 -12.09 -7.59
N VAL A 151 8.13 -11.20 -6.65
CA VAL A 151 7.19 -10.19 -6.16
C VAL A 151 7.09 -9.09 -7.22
N GLU A 152 5.88 -8.85 -7.71
CA GLU A 152 5.56 -7.77 -8.63
C GLU A 152 5.65 -6.41 -7.89
N TRP A 153 6.30 -5.40 -8.48
CA TRP A 153 6.41 -4.08 -7.85
C TRP A 153 5.02 -3.44 -7.61
N ALA A 154 4.11 -3.60 -8.58
CA ALA A 154 2.74 -3.13 -8.45
C ALA A 154 2.01 -3.78 -7.26
N TYR A 155 2.27 -5.06 -6.98
CA TYR A 155 1.74 -5.73 -5.79
C TYR A 155 2.35 -5.16 -4.50
N ALA A 156 3.65 -4.85 -4.47
CA ALA A 156 4.26 -4.18 -3.31
C ALA A 156 3.62 -2.80 -3.03
N PHE A 157 3.27 -2.06 -4.09
CA PHE A 157 2.52 -0.81 -3.97
C PHE A 157 1.07 -1.02 -3.51
N ASP A 158 0.40 -2.10 -3.93
CA ASP A 158 -0.92 -2.48 -3.41
C ASP A 158 -0.87 -2.81 -1.91
N VAL A 159 0.19 -3.50 -1.48
CA VAL A 159 0.41 -3.81 -0.05
C VAL A 159 0.62 -2.53 0.76
N HIS A 160 1.38 -1.57 0.25
CA HIS A 160 1.47 -0.22 0.84
C HIS A 160 0.09 0.44 0.93
N THR A 161 -0.64 0.46 -0.19
CA THR A 161 -1.98 1.07 -0.29
C THR A 161 -2.92 0.49 0.76
N ASN A 162 -2.86 -0.84 0.95
CA ASN A 162 -3.64 -1.52 1.97
C ASN A 162 -3.19 -1.12 3.39
N ALA A 163 -1.90 -1.23 3.69
CA ALA A 163 -1.37 -0.91 5.00
C ALA A 163 -1.58 0.56 5.40
N PHE A 164 -1.63 1.47 4.42
CA PHE A 164 -1.86 2.90 4.64
C PHE A 164 -3.24 3.20 5.25
N VAL A 165 -4.26 2.40 4.97
CA VAL A 165 -5.64 2.70 5.39
C VAL A 165 -5.82 2.67 6.92
N PRO A 166 -5.38 1.61 7.65
CA PRO A 166 -5.35 1.65 9.11
C PRO A 166 -4.50 2.80 9.68
N LEU A 167 -3.33 3.07 9.08
CA LEU A 167 -2.46 4.17 9.51
C LEU A 167 -3.16 5.53 9.34
N TYR A 168 -3.85 5.73 8.22
CA TYR A 168 -4.64 6.91 7.94
C TYR A 168 -5.74 7.11 8.98
N LEU A 169 -6.51 6.06 9.30
CA LEU A 169 -7.54 6.16 10.33
C LEU A 169 -6.97 6.54 11.70
N THR A 170 -5.79 6.03 12.06
CA THR A 170 -5.17 6.30 13.36
C THR A 170 -4.50 7.68 13.41
N LEU A 171 -3.65 8.02 12.45
CA LEU A 171 -2.81 9.24 12.50
C LEU A 171 -3.44 10.46 11.83
N TYR A 172 -4.36 10.28 10.90
CA TYR A 172 -5.00 11.41 10.21
C TYR A 172 -6.39 11.70 10.79
N LEU A 173 -7.17 10.65 11.11
CA LEU A 173 -8.54 10.82 11.60
C LEU A 173 -8.64 10.79 13.13
N ALA A 174 -8.19 9.72 13.79
CA ALA A 174 -8.27 9.64 15.26
C ALA A 174 -7.44 10.75 15.91
N GLN A 175 -6.21 10.99 15.42
CA GLN A 175 -5.36 12.08 15.89
C GLN A 175 -6.05 13.45 15.85
N LEU A 176 -6.84 13.73 14.81
CA LEU A 176 -7.57 15.00 14.66
C LEU A 176 -8.48 15.27 15.87
N PHE A 177 -9.25 14.26 16.32
CA PHE A 177 -10.12 14.39 17.49
C PHE A 177 -9.32 14.50 18.80
N LEU A 178 -8.11 13.96 18.81
CA LEU A 178 -7.22 13.91 19.97
C LEU A 178 -6.28 15.14 20.09
N VAL A 179 -6.19 16.01 19.08
CA VAL A 179 -5.42 17.28 19.08
C VAL A 179 -5.50 18.06 20.41
N PRO A 180 -6.69 18.39 20.97
CA PRO A 180 -6.79 19.19 22.20
C PRO A 180 -6.20 18.50 23.44
N ILE A 181 -6.00 17.19 23.37
CA ILE A 181 -5.41 16.36 24.43
C ILE A 181 -3.91 16.21 24.17
N ILE A 182 -3.49 15.76 22.98
CA ILE A 182 -2.10 15.37 22.69
C ILE A 182 -1.12 16.55 22.71
N LEU A 183 -1.58 17.78 22.46
CA LEU A 183 -0.73 18.97 22.46
C LEU A 183 -0.47 19.54 23.87
N ARG A 184 -1.16 19.08 24.91
CA ARG A 184 -0.97 19.58 26.28
C ARG A 184 0.29 19.00 26.93
N ASN A 185 0.95 19.79 27.77
CA ASN A 185 2.16 19.39 28.49
C ASN A 185 1.82 18.60 29.78
N ARG A 186 1.25 17.40 29.63
CA ARG A 186 1.00 16.47 30.74
C ARG A 186 1.50 15.08 30.35
N TRP A 187 1.95 14.30 31.33
CA TRP A 187 2.45 12.95 31.08
C TRP A 187 1.41 12.04 30.40
N ILE A 188 0.13 12.15 30.77
CA ILE A 188 -0.96 11.39 30.12
C ILE A 188 -1.07 11.75 28.63
N CYS A 189 -0.91 13.03 28.28
CA CYS A 189 -0.97 13.51 26.90
C CYS A 189 0.20 12.99 26.08
N LEU A 190 1.40 12.94 26.69
CA LEU A 190 2.59 12.32 26.12
C LEU A 190 2.35 10.82 25.86
N PHE A 191 1.85 10.09 26.87
CA PHE A 191 1.56 8.66 26.74
C PHE A 191 0.55 8.38 25.63
N VAL A 192 -0.58 9.10 25.60
CA VAL A 192 -1.62 8.94 24.58
C VAL A 192 -1.09 9.26 23.19
N SER A 193 -0.36 10.37 23.05
CA SER A 193 0.28 10.80 21.80
C SER A 193 1.24 9.74 21.28
N ASN A 194 2.21 9.31 22.09
CA ASN A 194 3.23 8.36 21.66
C ASN A 194 2.63 6.97 21.39
N THR A 195 1.60 6.57 22.15
CA THR A 195 0.85 5.33 21.91
C THR A 195 0.12 5.37 20.57
N LEU A 196 -0.45 6.53 20.21
CA LEU A 196 -1.12 6.71 18.92
C LEU A 196 -0.15 6.55 17.74
N TYR A 197 1.05 7.15 17.83
CA TYR A 197 2.12 6.99 16.83
C TYR A 197 2.63 5.54 16.76
N LEU A 198 2.88 4.90 17.91
CA LEU A 198 3.25 3.49 17.96
C LEU A 198 2.19 2.62 17.29
N ALA A 199 0.92 2.80 17.64
CA ALA A 199 -0.19 2.04 17.08
C ALA A 199 -0.30 2.21 15.56
N GLY A 200 -0.24 3.45 15.06
CA GLY A 200 -0.33 3.74 13.63
C GLY A 200 0.79 3.08 12.82
N PHE A 201 2.04 3.23 13.27
CA PHE A 201 3.18 2.60 12.59
C PHE A 201 3.22 1.07 12.75
N ALA A 202 2.84 0.55 13.92
CA ALA A 202 2.76 -0.90 14.13
C ALA A 202 1.68 -1.55 13.24
N GLN A 203 0.50 -0.93 13.13
CA GLN A 203 -0.56 -1.36 12.22
C GLN A 203 -0.09 -1.36 10.76
N TYR A 204 0.66 -0.34 10.35
CA TYR A 204 1.21 -0.25 9.01
C TYR A 204 2.22 -1.37 8.71
N ILE A 205 3.19 -1.58 9.61
CA ILE A 205 4.19 -2.67 9.48
C ILE A 205 3.49 -4.04 9.45
N TYR A 206 2.51 -4.27 10.33
CA TYR A 206 1.73 -5.50 10.34
C TYR A 206 0.91 -5.69 9.06
N GLY A 207 0.34 -4.60 8.51
CA GLY A 207 -0.36 -4.61 7.23
C GLY A 207 0.53 -5.05 6.07
N ILE A 208 1.80 -4.58 6.04
CA ILE A 208 2.81 -5.00 5.06
C ILE A 208 3.12 -6.49 5.21
N TYR A 209 3.43 -6.92 6.43
CA TYR A 209 3.69 -8.33 6.74
C TYR A 209 2.55 -9.22 6.25
N LEU A 210 1.32 -8.88 6.60
CA LEU A 210 0.15 -9.70 6.27
C LEU A 210 -0.07 -9.78 4.74
N GLY A 211 0.23 -8.71 4.01
CA GLY A 211 0.16 -8.72 2.54
C GLY A 211 1.18 -9.65 1.91
N LEU A 212 2.46 -9.48 2.24
CA LEU A 212 3.50 -10.36 1.70
C LEU A 212 3.36 -11.81 2.17
N ASN A 213 2.84 -12.06 3.37
CA ASN A 213 2.62 -13.41 3.88
C ASN A 213 1.54 -14.20 3.10
N THR A 214 0.80 -13.56 2.20
CA THR A 214 -0.12 -14.27 1.29
C THR A 214 0.59 -14.96 0.14
N LEU A 215 1.82 -14.57 -0.17
CA LEU A 215 2.58 -15.09 -1.29
C LEU A 215 3.22 -16.43 -0.88
N PRO A 216 2.83 -17.56 -1.49
CA PRO A 216 3.27 -18.89 -1.05
C PRO A 216 4.75 -19.17 -1.32
N PHE A 217 5.39 -18.37 -2.17
CA PHE A 217 6.81 -18.48 -2.53
C PHE A 217 7.72 -17.58 -1.67
N LEU A 218 7.16 -16.85 -0.71
CA LEU A 218 7.95 -16.12 0.29
C LEU A 218 8.14 -16.97 1.55
N VAL A 219 9.35 -16.96 2.07
CA VAL A 219 9.77 -17.68 3.28
C VAL A 219 10.35 -16.67 4.26
N ARG A 220 10.21 -16.94 5.56
CA ARG A 220 10.71 -16.06 6.64
C ARG A 220 10.13 -14.64 6.57
N THR A 221 8.85 -14.52 6.23
CA THR A 221 8.14 -13.23 6.13
C THR A 221 8.08 -12.51 7.49
N GLU A 222 8.29 -13.21 8.59
CA GLU A 222 8.37 -12.65 9.95
C GLU A 222 9.48 -11.60 10.08
N LEU A 223 10.52 -11.65 9.24
CA LEU A 223 11.57 -10.62 9.18
C LEU A 223 11.02 -9.23 8.85
N LEU A 224 9.87 -9.13 8.18
CA LEU A 224 9.20 -7.85 7.90
C LEU A 224 8.68 -7.16 9.17
N LEU A 225 8.52 -7.91 10.27
CA LEU A 225 8.14 -7.37 11.58
C LEU A 225 9.35 -6.83 12.35
N ALA A 226 10.58 -7.05 11.90
CA ALA A 226 11.80 -6.59 12.58
C ALA A 226 11.82 -5.08 12.88
N PRO A 227 11.33 -4.17 12.00
CA PRO A 227 11.27 -2.73 12.29
C PRO A 227 10.38 -2.37 13.50
N LEU A 228 9.52 -3.28 13.95
CA LEU A 228 8.66 -3.06 15.12
C LEU A 228 9.47 -3.04 16.42
N LEU A 229 10.62 -3.73 16.48
CA LEU A 229 11.52 -3.71 17.64
C LEU A 229 12.12 -2.32 17.91
N PRO A 230 12.86 -1.69 16.98
CA PRO A 230 13.38 -0.34 17.22
C PRO A 230 12.25 0.69 17.37
N LEU A 231 11.10 0.51 16.73
CA LEU A 231 9.93 1.36 16.92
C LEU A 231 9.42 1.29 18.38
N PHE A 232 9.28 0.08 18.92
CA PHE A 232 8.86 -0.12 20.31
C PHE A 232 9.89 0.39 21.30
N THR A 233 11.19 0.16 21.05
CA THR A 233 12.27 0.73 21.86
C THR A 233 12.22 2.26 21.85
N GLY A 234 12.07 2.87 20.67
CA GLY A 234 11.91 4.33 20.53
C GLY A 234 10.69 4.86 21.27
N TYR A 235 9.56 4.13 21.25
CA TYR A 235 8.39 4.44 22.05
C TYR A 235 8.70 4.45 23.55
N ILE A 236 9.35 3.42 24.09
CA ILE A 236 9.71 3.38 25.53
C ILE A 236 10.62 4.55 25.90
N ILE A 237 11.63 4.85 25.07
CA ILE A 237 12.53 5.99 25.29
C ILE A 237 11.76 7.31 25.24
N SER A 238 10.80 7.46 24.32
CA SER A 238 10.01 8.68 24.19
C SER A 238 9.17 8.99 25.43
N LEU A 239 8.79 7.99 26.23
CA LEU A 239 8.05 8.16 27.48
C LEU A 239 8.83 8.92 28.58
N LEU A 240 10.15 9.13 28.40
CA LEU A 240 10.99 9.91 29.30
C LEU A 240 10.80 11.44 29.19
N GLY A 241 9.93 11.90 28.29
CA GLY A 241 9.61 13.33 28.14
C GLY A 241 9.51 13.83 26.70
N PHE A 242 9.68 12.96 25.70
CA PHE A 242 9.59 13.34 24.29
C PHE A 242 8.19 13.04 23.74
N ASN A 243 7.38 14.08 23.53
CA ASN A 243 6.05 13.95 22.93
C ASN A 243 6.16 14.06 21.39
N VAL A 244 5.93 12.95 20.69
CA VAL A 244 6.10 12.87 19.24
C VAL A 244 5.16 13.83 18.50
N ALA A 245 3.87 13.88 18.88
CA ALA A 245 2.91 14.77 18.23
C ALA A 245 3.27 16.25 18.36
N GLN A 246 3.83 16.68 19.49
CA GLN A 246 4.25 18.07 19.71
C GLN A 246 5.41 18.49 18.79
N HIS A 247 6.21 17.55 18.29
CA HIS A 247 7.26 17.85 17.32
C HIS A 247 6.78 17.67 15.87
N VAL A 248 6.01 16.61 15.60
CA VAL A 248 5.56 16.27 14.25
C VAL A 248 4.49 17.24 13.74
N LEU A 249 3.49 17.59 14.57
CA LEU A 249 2.38 18.44 14.12
C LEU A 249 2.86 19.85 13.73
N PRO A 250 3.65 20.57 14.55
CA PRO A 250 4.16 21.88 14.15
C PRO A 250 5.06 21.82 12.92
N LEU A 251 5.92 20.79 12.81
CA LEU A 251 6.78 20.60 11.63
C LEU A 251 5.96 20.37 10.35
N TYR A 252 4.87 19.60 10.45
CA TYR A 252 4.03 19.25 9.33
C TYR A 252 3.14 20.41 8.88
N PHE A 253 2.57 21.15 9.84
CA PHE A 253 1.64 22.26 9.61
C PHE A 253 2.31 23.65 9.64
N GLY A 254 3.63 23.72 9.82
CA GLY A 254 4.39 24.97 9.81
C GLY A 254 3.93 26.00 10.84
N SER A 255 3.38 25.55 11.98
CA SER A 255 2.89 26.39 13.08
C SER A 255 3.97 26.67 14.12
#